data_AF-A0A2D8P5C7-F1
#
_entry.id   AF-A0A2D8P5C7-F1
#
_cell.length_a   1.000
_cell.length_b   1.000
_cell.length_c   1.000
_cell.angle_alpha   90.00
_cell.angle_beta   90.00
_cell.angle_gamma   90.00
#
_symmetry.space_group_name_H-M   'P 1'
#
loop_
_entity.id
_entity.type
_entity.pdbx_description
1 polymer ?
#
loop_
_entity_poly.entity_id
_entity_poly.type
_entity_poly.pdbx_seq_one_letter_code
_entity_poly.pdbx_strand_id
1 'polypeptide(L)'
;MFTRSGFRSLSDLWSEFANKFGETVQARAVEAIRAETFRSHDLFGTACDLCEDVFLRTFEDTEIALVPMEGEVVFVQPALMGSNAQLFAKLTPFESFQVLIDLDENDPEEGWVRSMGSSRFKATTFKLALPGAFERAEISDLESDVLSPYFHTLPVLFERPSYVIARALPPWVGDLVEDSYARSLNKATFGSSICVSEKNAAEWQSQLSNHAVQRLLEEMLPSVRFEPLPSGSKRGGRPRKVDEVASAYRELGLSAEHLTWKEIHNRLEAHLGFAFSEMTLRRVVPRLHKQFPDEEA
;
A
#
# COMPACT_ATOMS: atom_id res chain seq x y z
N MET A 1 -14.31 -4.82 -17.91
CA MET A 1 -12.90 -4.79 -18.34
C MET A 1 -12.61 -6.07 -19.11
N PHE A 2 -11.79 -6.02 -20.17
CA PHE A 2 -11.50 -7.21 -20.97
C PHE A 2 -10.10 -7.74 -20.62
N THR A 3 -10.00 -9.05 -20.47
CA THR A 3 -8.76 -9.79 -20.27
C THR A 3 -8.81 -11.04 -21.15
N ARG A 4 -7.68 -11.39 -21.76
CA ARG A 4 -7.55 -12.63 -22.55
C ARG A 4 -7.09 -13.75 -21.64
N SER A 5 -7.50 -14.99 -21.94
CA SER A 5 -7.10 -16.18 -21.18
C SER A 5 -5.56 -16.25 -21.04
N GLY A 6 -5.09 -16.55 -19.83
CA GLY A 6 -3.66 -16.58 -19.50
C GLY A 6 -3.11 -15.26 -18.94
N PHE A 7 -3.93 -14.21 -18.84
CA PHE A 7 -3.55 -12.89 -18.31
C PHE A 7 -4.52 -12.37 -17.26
N ARG A 8 -4.00 -11.61 -16.30
CA ARG A 8 -4.79 -10.83 -15.33
C ARG A 8 -4.51 -9.34 -15.49
N SER A 9 -5.56 -8.51 -15.45
CA SER A 9 -5.40 -7.06 -15.54
C SER A 9 -4.86 -6.47 -14.25
N LEU A 10 -4.08 -5.38 -14.35
CA LEU A 10 -3.65 -4.65 -13.16
C LEU A 10 -4.83 -4.04 -12.41
N SER A 11 -5.94 -3.70 -13.07
CA SER A 11 -7.12 -3.19 -12.36
C SER A 11 -7.75 -4.23 -11.42
N ASP A 12 -7.78 -5.50 -11.81
CA ASP A 12 -8.29 -6.56 -10.94
C ASP A 12 -7.36 -6.73 -9.73
N LEU A 13 -6.04 -6.75 -9.97
CA LEU A 13 -5.02 -6.86 -8.93
C LEU A 13 -4.99 -5.62 -8.03
N TRP A 14 -5.25 -4.43 -8.56
CA TRP A 14 -5.37 -3.19 -7.82
C TRP A 14 -6.54 -3.27 -6.84
N SER A 15 -7.68 -3.77 -7.28
CA SER A 15 -8.85 -3.95 -6.41
C SER A 15 -8.54 -4.91 -5.25
N GLU A 16 -7.83 -6.02 -5.53
CA GLU A 16 -7.37 -6.95 -4.49
C GLU A 16 -6.37 -6.30 -3.52
N PHE A 17 -5.40 -5.55 -4.05
CA PHE A 17 -4.39 -4.85 -3.26
C PHE A 17 -5.04 -3.77 -2.37
N ALA A 18 -5.84 -2.88 -2.94
CA ALA A 18 -6.50 -1.78 -2.25
C ALA A 18 -7.44 -2.31 -1.14
N ASN A 19 -8.18 -3.39 -1.40
CA ASN A 19 -9.03 -4.01 -0.36
C ASN A 19 -8.21 -4.58 0.81
N LYS A 20 -7.00 -5.09 0.54
CA LYS A 20 -6.16 -5.73 1.57
C LYS A 20 -5.27 -4.75 2.33
N PHE A 21 -4.77 -3.71 1.66
CA PHE A 21 -3.73 -2.82 2.18
C PHE A 21 -4.11 -1.34 2.16
N GLY A 22 -5.22 -0.95 1.53
CA GLY A 22 -5.59 0.46 1.36
C GLY A 22 -5.70 1.22 2.68
N GLU A 23 -6.44 0.68 3.65
CA GLU A 23 -6.56 1.28 4.99
C GLU A 23 -5.19 1.41 5.69
N THR A 24 -4.33 0.43 5.50
CA THR A 24 -3.00 0.40 6.08
C THR A 24 -2.11 1.48 5.48
N VAL A 25 -2.05 1.59 4.16
CA VAL A 25 -1.28 2.63 3.48
C VAL A 25 -1.81 4.01 3.84
N GLN A 26 -3.14 4.15 3.94
CA GLN A 26 -3.77 5.40 4.34
C GLN A 26 -3.40 5.82 5.76
N ALA A 27 -3.43 4.90 6.72
CA ALA A 27 -2.99 5.20 8.09
C ALA A 27 -1.53 5.71 8.12
N ARG A 28 -0.66 5.11 7.30
CA ARG A 28 0.75 5.49 7.20
C ARG A 28 0.95 6.85 6.52
N ALA A 29 0.17 7.14 5.49
CA ALA A 29 0.16 8.46 4.87
C ALA A 29 -0.20 9.54 5.91
N VAL A 30 -1.24 9.31 6.71
CA VAL A 30 -1.65 10.24 7.77
C VAL A 30 -0.58 10.39 8.85
N GLU A 31 0.02 9.29 9.32
CA GLU A 31 1.10 9.32 10.32
C GLU A 31 2.31 10.12 9.83
N ALA A 32 2.70 9.92 8.58
CA ALA A 32 3.78 10.67 7.97
C ALA A 32 3.49 12.18 7.97
N ILE A 33 2.22 12.58 7.80
CA ILE A 33 1.83 14.00 7.68
C ILE A 33 1.90 14.65 9.03
N ARG A 34 1.34 13.96 10.03
CA ARG A 34 1.41 14.36 11.44
C ARG A 34 2.84 14.49 11.94
N ALA A 35 3.77 13.69 11.41
CA ALA A 35 5.17 13.76 11.80
C ALA A 35 5.90 14.99 11.23
N GLU A 36 5.27 15.78 10.35
CA GLU A 36 5.86 16.97 9.69
C GLU A 36 7.19 16.68 8.96
N THR A 37 7.42 15.43 8.59
CA THR A 37 8.70 15.01 7.97
C THR A 37 8.69 15.07 6.45
N PHE A 38 7.59 15.52 5.85
CA PHE A 38 7.46 15.60 4.41
C PHE A 38 8.34 16.67 3.79
N ARG A 39 9.18 16.26 2.85
CA ARG A 39 9.83 17.19 1.92
C ARG A 39 8.97 17.35 0.69
N SER A 40 9.07 18.51 0.03
CA SER A 40 8.26 18.84 -1.15
C SER A 40 8.45 17.89 -2.35
N HIS A 41 9.49 17.05 -2.37
CA HIS A 41 9.69 16.03 -3.39
C HIS A 41 9.11 14.65 -3.02
N ASP A 42 8.75 14.44 -1.75
CA ASP A 42 8.08 13.23 -1.25
C ASP A 42 6.55 13.33 -1.40
N LEU A 43 6.08 14.33 -2.16
CA LEU A 43 4.67 14.65 -2.30
C LEU A 43 3.98 13.61 -3.18
N PHE A 44 3.36 12.63 -2.53
CA PHE A 44 2.14 12.03 -3.05
C PHE A 44 0.98 12.97 -2.75
N GLY A 45 0.00 13.07 -3.64
CA GLY A 45 -1.06 14.04 -3.44
C GLY A 45 -2.22 13.53 -2.57
N THR A 46 -2.44 12.22 -2.46
CA THR A 46 -3.34 11.57 -1.49
C THR A 46 -2.80 10.23 -0.97
N ALA A 47 -3.42 9.72 0.10
CA ALA A 47 -3.20 8.33 0.53
C ALA A 47 -3.50 7.31 -0.58
N CYS A 48 -4.46 7.62 -1.47
CA CYS A 48 -4.79 6.78 -2.62
C CYS A 48 -3.65 6.78 -3.65
N ASP A 49 -3.03 7.94 -3.93
CA ASP A 49 -1.86 8.03 -4.81
C ASP A 49 -0.68 7.24 -4.22
N LEU A 50 -0.40 7.36 -2.92
CA LEU A 50 0.64 6.55 -2.26
C LEU A 50 0.33 5.05 -2.34
N CYS A 51 -0.92 4.65 -2.12
CA CYS A 51 -1.35 3.26 -2.22
C CYS A 51 -1.15 2.71 -3.63
N GLU A 52 -1.49 3.51 -4.65
CA GLU A 52 -1.26 3.18 -6.06
C GLU A 52 0.23 3.08 -6.39
N ASP A 53 1.06 4.01 -5.90
CA ASP A 53 2.50 3.95 -6.10
C ASP A 53 3.09 2.68 -5.49
N VAL A 54 2.77 2.37 -4.23
CA VAL A 54 3.22 1.12 -3.60
C VAL A 54 2.78 -0.10 -4.40
N PHE A 55 1.52 -0.12 -4.86
CA PHE A 55 1.01 -1.19 -5.72
C PHE A 55 1.83 -1.31 -7.01
N LEU A 56 2.06 -0.23 -7.74
CA LEU A 56 2.81 -0.25 -9.01
C LEU A 56 4.28 -0.64 -8.79
N ARG A 57 4.90 -0.22 -7.69
CA ARG A 57 6.27 -0.63 -7.34
C ARG A 57 6.42 -2.12 -7.08
N THR A 58 5.34 -2.83 -6.70
CA THR A 58 5.38 -4.30 -6.59
C THR A 58 5.58 -5.01 -7.94
N PHE A 59 5.45 -4.28 -9.06
CA PHE A 59 5.64 -4.82 -10.41
C PHE A 59 6.88 -4.27 -11.12
N GLU A 60 7.75 -3.47 -10.47
CA GLU A 60 8.94 -2.87 -11.11
C GLU A 60 9.83 -3.90 -11.84
N ASP A 61 10.00 -5.08 -11.24
CA ASP A 61 10.80 -6.18 -11.79
C ASP A 61 9.95 -7.26 -12.51
N THR A 62 8.67 -6.99 -12.74
CA THR A 62 7.74 -7.94 -13.36
C THR A 62 7.50 -7.57 -14.82
N GLU A 63 7.65 -8.53 -15.72
CA GLU A 63 7.27 -8.35 -17.12
C GLU A 63 5.76 -8.09 -17.24
N ILE A 64 5.41 -7.01 -17.94
CA ILE A 64 4.04 -6.55 -18.16
C ILE A 64 3.63 -6.91 -19.59
N ALA A 65 2.36 -7.26 -19.76
CA ALA A 65 1.74 -7.51 -21.06
C ALA A 65 0.71 -6.42 -21.36
N LEU A 66 0.85 -5.76 -22.50
CA LEU A 66 -0.18 -4.93 -23.10
C LEU A 66 -1.08 -5.84 -23.93
N VAL A 67 -2.31 -6.03 -23.45
CA VAL A 67 -3.27 -6.97 -24.02
C VAL A 67 -4.38 -6.18 -24.71
N PRO A 68 -4.41 -6.11 -26.06
CA PRO A 68 -5.51 -5.47 -26.78
C PRO A 68 -6.75 -6.38 -26.84
N MET A 69 -7.90 -5.82 -27.20
CA MET A 69 -9.15 -6.60 -27.40
C MET A 69 -8.98 -7.64 -28.52
N GLU A 70 -8.29 -7.23 -29.59
CA GLU A 70 -7.97 -8.05 -30.76
C GLU A 70 -6.51 -7.79 -31.16
N GLY A 71 -5.84 -8.78 -31.75
CA GLY A 71 -4.46 -8.65 -32.22
C GLY A 71 -3.42 -9.33 -31.32
N GLU A 72 -2.17 -8.90 -31.45
CA GLU A 72 -1.03 -9.49 -30.76
C GLU A 72 -0.82 -8.88 -29.37
N VAL A 73 -0.41 -9.72 -28.42
CA VAL A 73 -0.01 -9.25 -27.08
C VAL A 73 1.41 -8.74 -27.15
N VAL A 74 1.66 -7.56 -26.57
CA VAL A 74 3.00 -6.96 -26.53
C VAL A 74 3.53 -7.03 -25.11
N PHE A 75 4.71 -7.62 -24.94
CA PHE A 75 5.39 -7.64 -23.64
C PHE A 75 6.30 -6.42 -23.52
N VAL A 76 6.22 -5.74 -22.38
CA VAL A 76 6.96 -4.52 -22.08
C VAL A 76 7.55 -4.60 -20.68
N GLN A 77 8.72 -3.99 -20.53
CA GLN A 77 9.30 -3.77 -19.21
C GLN A 77 8.71 -2.48 -18.62
N PRO A 78 8.33 -2.46 -17.33
CA PRO A 78 7.82 -1.26 -16.66
C PRO A 78 8.80 -0.09 -16.71
N ALA A 79 10.10 -0.36 -16.68
CA ALA A 79 11.15 0.64 -16.79
C ALA A 79 12.18 0.20 -17.84
N LEU A 80 12.65 1.14 -18.66
CA LEU A 80 13.80 0.88 -19.53
C LEU A 80 15.10 1.02 -18.75
N MET A 81 16.05 0.11 -18.94
CA MET A 81 17.37 0.21 -18.31
C MET A 81 18.08 1.50 -18.73
N GLY A 82 18.40 2.36 -17.76
CA GLY A 82 19.18 3.58 -17.98
C GLY A 82 18.38 4.79 -18.50
N SER A 83 17.05 4.71 -18.55
CA SER A 83 16.16 5.85 -18.85
C SER A 83 15.30 6.20 -17.64
N ASN A 84 14.85 7.45 -17.58
CA ASN A 84 13.86 7.91 -16.61
C ASN A 84 12.42 7.58 -17.04
N ALA A 85 12.20 7.10 -18.27
CA ALA A 85 10.89 6.76 -18.79
C ALA A 85 10.38 5.43 -18.22
N GLN A 86 9.22 5.47 -17.58
CA GLN A 86 8.54 4.31 -16.98
C GLN A 86 7.09 4.23 -17.46
N LEU A 87 6.59 3.01 -17.67
CA LEU A 87 5.20 2.74 -18.03
C LEU A 87 4.25 3.32 -16.97
N PHE A 88 4.67 3.26 -15.72
CA PHE A 88 3.92 3.69 -14.55
C PHE A 88 4.22 5.12 -14.12
N ALA A 89 4.89 5.91 -14.98
CA ALA A 89 5.17 7.31 -14.71
C ALA A 89 3.87 8.09 -14.46
N LYS A 90 3.93 8.98 -13.47
CA LYS A 90 2.88 9.92 -13.10
C LYS A 90 3.46 11.31 -12.98
N LEU A 91 2.63 12.31 -13.25
CA LEU A 91 2.92 13.68 -12.90
C LEU A 91 3.00 13.83 -11.38
N THR A 92 3.93 14.65 -10.92
CA THR A 92 3.90 15.13 -9.53
C THR A 92 2.59 15.87 -9.24
N PRO A 93 2.20 16.04 -7.97
CA PRO A 93 1.03 16.85 -7.63
C PRO A 93 1.11 18.28 -8.15
N PHE A 94 2.32 18.85 -8.20
CA PHE A 94 2.55 20.19 -8.76
C PHE A 94 2.30 20.24 -10.26
N GLU A 95 2.90 19.34 -11.04
CA GLU A 95 2.71 19.27 -12.48
C GLU A 95 1.25 18.98 -12.84
N SER A 96 0.63 18.05 -12.12
CA SER A 96 -0.80 17.74 -12.27
C SER A 96 -1.64 19.00 -12.08
N PHE A 97 -1.35 19.82 -11.09
CA PHE A 97 -2.07 21.07 -10.87
C PHE A 97 -1.84 22.13 -11.93
N GLN A 98 -0.62 22.27 -12.46
CA GLN A 98 -0.36 23.19 -13.57
C GLN A 98 -1.22 22.81 -14.79
N VAL A 99 -1.28 21.51 -15.11
CA VAL A 99 -2.17 20.98 -16.15
C VAL A 99 -3.63 21.35 -15.90
N LEU A 100 -4.08 21.39 -14.64
CA LEU A 100 -5.47 21.72 -14.29
C LEU A 100 -5.78 23.22 -14.34
N ILE A 101 -4.85 24.09 -13.95
CA ILE A 101 -5.08 25.55 -14.06
C ILE A 101 -5.25 25.94 -15.52
N ASP A 102 -4.47 25.32 -16.42
CA ASP A 102 -4.46 25.63 -17.84
C ASP A 102 -5.64 25.00 -18.62
N LEU A 103 -6.59 24.34 -17.93
CA LEU A 103 -7.69 23.59 -18.55
C LEU A 103 -8.71 24.44 -19.31
N ASP A 104 -8.76 25.76 -19.11
CA ASP A 104 -9.71 26.64 -19.81
C ASP A 104 -9.30 26.96 -21.27
N GLU A 105 -8.07 26.62 -21.70
CA GLU A 105 -7.60 26.97 -23.06
C GLU A 105 -7.38 25.77 -24.01
N ASN A 106 -7.21 24.53 -23.52
CA ASN A 106 -6.69 23.42 -24.35
C ASN A 106 -7.48 22.10 -24.35
N ASP A 107 -8.54 21.93 -23.56
CA ASP A 107 -9.36 20.69 -23.54
C ASP A 107 -10.87 20.99 -23.39
N PRO A 108 -11.55 21.47 -24.45
CA PRO A 108 -12.94 21.92 -24.38
C PRO A 108 -13.95 20.81 -24.05
N GLU A 109 -13.54 19.54 -23.94
CA GLU A 109 -14.40 18.42 -23.53
C GLU A 109 -13.96 17.71 -22.22
N GLU A 110 -12.93 18.21 -21.51
CA GLU A 110 -12.36 17.58 -20.29
C GLU A 110 -12.00 16.09 -20.46
N GLY A 111 -11.70 15.65 -21.68
CA GLY A 111 -11.61 14.23 -22.02
C GLY A 111 -10.44 13.53 -21.33
N TRP A 112 -9.25 14.14 -21.41
CA TRP A 112 -7.99 13.52 -20.95
C TRP A 112 -7.90 13.48 -19.44
N VAL A 113 -8.21 14.58 -18.77
CA VAL A 113 -8.10 14.66 -17.30
C VAL A 113 -9.07 13.69 -16.65
N ARG A 114 -10.29 13.55 -17.17
CA ARG A 114 -11.27 12.57 -16.68
C ARG A 114 -10.86 11.13 -17.00
N SER A 115 -10.31 10.86 -18.18
CA SER A 115 -9.87 9.51 -18.55
C SER A 115 -8.65 9.06 -17.74
N MET A 116 -7.66 9.94 -17.56
CA MET A 116 -6.42 9.64 -16.85
C MET A 116 -6.59 9.67 -15.33
N GLY A 117 -7.38 10.63 -14.81
CA GLY A 117 -7.49 10.91 -13.38
C GLY A 117 -8.74 10.34 -12.68
N SER A 118 -9.71 9.78 -13.42
CA SER A 118 -11.08 9.41 -12.99
C SER A 118 -12.12 10.53 -13.13
N SER A 119 -13.39 10.14 -13.32
CA SER A 119 -14.56 11.04 -13.26
C SER A 119 -14.74 11.76 -11.92
N ARG A 120 -14.04 11.31 -10.88
CA ARG A 120 -14.02 11.94 -9.55
C ARG A 120 -12.77 12.78 -9.32
N PHE A 121 -11.90 12.91 -10.31
CA PHE A 121 -10.76 13.80 -10.20
C PHE A 121 -11.26 15.21 -9.91
N LYS A 122 -10.78 15.81 -8.82
CA LYS A 122 -11.08 17.19 -8.47
C LYS A 122 -9.77 17.94 -8.42
N ALA A 123 -9.73 19.11 -9.04
CA ALA A 123 -8.72 20.09 -8.70
C ALA A 123 -8.84 20.36 -7.20
N THR A 124 -7.90 19.85 -6.42
CA THR A 124 -7.80 20.24 -5.02
C THR A 124 -7.60 21.74 -4.98
N THR A 125 -8.30 22.41 -4.08
CA THR A 125 -8.08 23.82 -3.77
C THR A 125 -6.81 24.03 -2.95
N PHE A 126 -5.87 23.08 -2.96
CA PHE A 126 -4.46 23.41 -2.79
C PHE A 126 -4.15 24.52 -3.78
N LYS A 127 -4.30 25.77 -3.30
CA LYS A 127 -3.42 26.85 -3.69
C LYS A 127 -2.05 26.24 -3.49
N LEU A 128 -1.46 25.74 -4.57
CA LEU A 128 -0.07 25.33 -4.65
C LEU A 128 0.73 26.59 -4.43
N ALA A 129 0.73 27.00 -3.18
CA ALA A 129 1.45 28.12 -2.73
C ALA A 129 2.89 27.61 -2.69
N LEU A 130 3.69 28.36 -3.43
CA LEU A 130 5.12 28.55 -3.33
C LEU A 130 5.76 27.82 -2.13
N PRO A 131 6.97 27.24 -2.30
CA PRO A 131 7.74 26.63 -1.21
C PRO A 131 7.57 27.43 0.11
N GLY A 132 6.96 26.81 1.13
CA GLY A 132 6.54 27.48 2.39
C GLY A 132 5.02 27.59 2.63
N ALA A 133 4.18 27.01 1.79
CA ALA A 133 2.74 26.88 2.05
C ALA A 133 2.36 25.65 2.85
N PHE A 134 3.08 24.54 2.60
CA PHE A 134 2.98 23.33 3.41
C PHE A 134 3.34 23.59 4.87
N GLU A 135 4.30 24.47 5.12
CA GLU A 135 4.67 24.92 6.47
C GLU A 135 3.57 25.73 7.18
N ARG A 136 2.54 26.18 6.45
CA ARG A 136 1.47 27.05 6.94
C ARG A 136 0.08 26.42 6.90
N ALA A 137 -0.07 25.23 6.30
CA ALA A 137 -1.33 24.50 6.32
C ALA A 137 -1.51 23.85 7.70
N GLU A 138 -2.70 23.96 8.28
CA GLU A 138 -3.00 23.23 9.51
C GLU A 138 -3.05 21.73 9.19
N ILE A 139 -2.48 20.89 10.06
CA ILE A 139 -2.42 19.44 9.89
C ILE A 139 -3.82 18.85 9.64
N SER A 140 -4.88 19.42 10.23
CA SER A 140 -6.26 19.00 10.03
C SER A 140 -6.76 19.14 8.58
N ASP A 141 -6.31 20.17 7.86
CA ASP A 141 -6.67 20.38 6.45
C ASP A 141 -5.95 19.35 5.56
N LEU A 142 -4.68 19.10 5.86
CA LEU A 142 -3.87 18.07 5.17
C LEU A 142 -4.42 16.66 5.40
N GLU A 143 -4.85 16.35 6.62
CA GLU A 143 -5.49 15.07 6.94
C GLU A 143 -6.80 14.88 6.18
N SER A 144 -7.67 15.90 6.16
CA SER A 144 -8.93 15.83 5.41
C SER A 144 -8.71 15.57 3.92
N ASP A 145 -7.70 16.21 3.34
CA ASP A 145 -7.38 16.08 1.90
C ASP A 145 -6.68 14.76 1.58
N VAL A 146 -5.83 14.24 2.45
CA VAL A 146 -5.19 12.92 2.24
C VAL A 146 -6.17 11.76 2.41
N LEU A 147 -7.19 11.95 3.23
CA LEU A 147 -8.33 11.05 3.37
C LEU A 147 -9.36 11.22 2.24
N SER A 148 -9.19 12.22 1.38
CA SER A 148 -10.07 12.49 0.25
C SER A 148 -9.95 11.38 -0.80
N PRO A 149 -11.07 10.84 -1.30
CA PRO A 149 -11.04 9.86 -2.40
C PRO A 149 -10.70 10.49 -3.75
N TYR A 150 -10.36 11.79 -3.78
CA TYR A 150 -10.14 12.57 -4.99
C TYR A 150 -8.65 12.63 -5.29
N PHE A 151 -8.24 12.18 -6.47
CA PHE A 151 -6.86 11.92 -6.89
C PHE A 151 -6.05 13.21 -7.17
N HIS A 152 -4.72 13.19 -6.94
CA HIS A 152 -3.87 14.38 -7.09
C HIS A 152 -2.66 14.18 -8.02
N THR A 153 -2.34 12.95 -8.41
CA THR A 153 -1.35 12.68 -9.48
C THR A 153 -2.05 12.23 -10.74
N LEU A 154 -1.56 12.58 -11.92
CA LEU A 154 -2.07 12.07 -13.20
C LEU A 154 -1.10 11.04 -13.77
N PRO A 155 -1.54 9.81 -14.09
CA PRO A 155 -0.72 8.91 -14.89
C PRO A 155 -0.44 9.53 -16.26
N VAL A 156 0.69 9.16 -16.85
CA VAL A 156 1.13 9.71 -18.14
C VAL A 156 0.60 8.89 -19.32
N LEU A 157 0.50 7.57 -19.16
CA LEU A 157 0.30 6.64 -20.29
C LEU A 157 -0.97 5.79 -20.21
N PHE A 158 -1.63 5.74 -19.06
CA PHE A 158 -2.79 4.88 -18.85
C PHE A 158 -3.92 5.56 -18.09
N GLU A 159 -5.13 5.10 -18.33
CA GLU A 159 -6.34 5.50 -17.61
C GLU A 159 -6.36 4.82 -16.23
N ARG A 160 -6.20 5.59 -15.15
CA ARG A 160 -6.11 5.08 -13.76
C ARG A 160 -7.18 4.06 -13.35
N PRO A 161 -8.50 4.30 -13.55
CA PRO A 161 -9.51 3.37 -13.04
C PRO A 161 -9.54 2.04 -13.80
N SER A 162 -8.99 2.01 -15.03
CA SER A 162 -9.04 0.84 -15.90
C SER A 162 -7.68 0.16 -16.10
N TYR A 163 -6.58 0.84 -15.78
CA TYR A 163 -5.22 0.46 -16.16
C TYR A 163 -5.14 0.06 -17.64
N VAL A 164 -5.73 0.90 -18.50
CA VAL A 164 -5.73 0.75 -19.95
C VAL A 164 -4.84 1.83 -20.56
N ILE A 165 -4.01 1.49 -21.54
CA ILE A 165 -3.20 2.48 -22.26
C ILE A 165 -4.13 3.50 -22.90
N ALA A 166 -3.86 4.78 -22.61
CA ALA A 166 -4.69 5.89 -23.06
C ALA A 166 -4.86 5.87 -24.58
N ARG A 167 -6.08 6.12 -25.06
CA ARG A 167 -6.42 5.99 -26.50
C ARG A 167 -5.70 7.00 -27.39
N ALA A 168 -5.32 8.10 -26.80
CA ALA A 168 -4.34 9.03 -27.31
C ALA A 168 -3.57 9.54 -26.10
N LEU A 169 -2.47 10.24 -26.34
CA LEU A 169 -1.69 10.80 -25.25
C LEU A 169 -2.10 12.27 -25.05
N PRO A 170 -2.08 12.76 -23.80
CA PRO A 170 -2.35 14.16 -23.54
C PRO A 170 -1.27 15.04 -24.21
N PRO A 171 -1.60 16.30 -24.57
CA PRO A 171 -0.67 17.19 -25.29
C PRO A 171 0.62 17.46 -24.50
N TRP A 172 0.57 17.43 -23.17
CA TRP A 172 1.71 17.62 -22.27
C TRP A 172 2.62 16.38 -22.15
N VAL A 173 2.27 15.24 -22.74
CA VAL A 173 3.07 14.00 -22.65
C VAL A 173 4.47 14.16 -23.26
N GLY A 174 4.59 15.00 -24.30
CA GLY A 174 5.79 15.11 -25.13
C GLY A 174 6.96 15.74 -24.39
N ASP A 175 6.67 16.50 -23.32
CA ASP A 175 7.68 17.12 -22.48
C ASP A 175 8.28 16.13 -21.45
N LEU A 176 7.65 14.97 -21.26
CA LEU A 176 7.93 14.06 -20.14
C LEU A 176 8.37 12.67 -20.57
N VAL A 177 7.83 12.17 -21.68
CA VAL A 177 8.15 10.85 -22.20
C VAL A 177 9.17 11.01 -23.31
N GLU A 178 10.31 10.33 -23.18
CA GLU A 178 11.28 10.28 -24.26
C GLU A 178 10.60 9.83 -25.56
N ASP A 179 10.87 10.56 -26.64
CA ASP A 179 10.36 10.30 -27.98
C ASP A 179 10.50 8.82 -28.41
N SER A 180 11.58 8.18 -27.97
CA SER A 180 11.87 6.75 -28.19
C SER A 180 10.84 5.84 -27.52
N TYR A 181 10.45 6.15 -26.29
CA TYR A 181 9.47 5.42 -25.49
C TYR A 181 8.06 5.64 -26.02
N ALA A 182 7.70 6.90 -26.31
CA ALA A 182 6.40 7.23 -26.92
C ALA A 182 6.22 6.55 -28.29
N ARG A 183 7.26 6.44 -29.11
CA ARG A 183 7.21 5.69 -30.39
C ARG A 183 7.04 4.20 -30.20
N SER A 184 7.57 3.63 -29.10
CA SER A 184 7.38 2.21 -28.78
C SER A 184 5.92 1.90 -28.41
N LEU A 185 5.25 2.86 -27.76
CA LEU A 185 3.81 2.88 -27.54
C LEU A 185 3.09 3.41 -28.80
N ASN A 186 3.09 2.60 -29.85
CA ASN A 186 2.45 2.97 -31.10
C ASN A 186 0.90 2.92 -30.98
N LYS A 187 0.22 3.45 -32.01
CA LYS A 187 -1.26 3.47 -32.07
C LYS A 187 -1.92 2.09 -31.92
N ALA A 188 -1.22 0.99 -32.19
CA ALA A 188 -1.76 -0.35 -32.06
C ALA A 188 -1.85 -0.82 -30.59
N THR A 189 -1.09 -0.20 -29.69
CA THR A 189 -1.14 -0.51 -28.25
C THR A 189 -2.18 0.31 -27.49
N PHE A 190 -2.69 1.39 -28.07
CA PHE A 190 -3.72 2.23 -27.46
C PHE A 190 -5.01 1.45 -27.19
N GLY A 191 -5.58 1.67 -26.01
CA GLY A 191 -6.74 0.92 -25.54
C GLY A 191 -6.43 -0.50 -25.05
N SER A 192 -5.16 -0.92 -24.99
CA SER A 192 -4.78 -2.22 -24.42
C SER A 192 -4.87 -2.20 -22.91
N SER A 193 -5.39 -3.27 -22.32
CA SER A 193 -5.32 -3.50 -20.87
C SER A 193 -3.87 -3.79 -20.47
N ILE A 194 -3.40 -3.15 -19.41
CA ILE A 194 -2.13 -3.49 -18.79
C ILE A 194 -2.37 -4.73 -17.92
N CYS A 195 -1.63 -5.79 -18.20
CA CYS A 195 -1.81 -7.11 -17.60
C CYS A 195 -0.47 -7.71 -17.16
N VAL A 196 -0.55 -8.75 -16.33
CA VAL A 196 0.52 -9.71 -16.11
C VAL A 196 0.05 -11.11 -16.51
N SER A 197 0.97 -12.03 -16.78
CA SER A 197 0.59 -13.43 -16.98
C SER A 197 -0.05 -14.00 -15.71
N GLU A 198 -0.95 -14.98 -15.85
CA GLU A 198 -1.56 -15.65 -14.68
C GLU A 198 -0.51 -16.27 -13.75
N LYS A 199 0.62 -16.74 -14.31
CA LYS A 199 1.75 -17.25 -13.55
C LYS A 199 2.36 -16.14 -12.68
N ASN A 200 2.67 -14.99 -13.28
CA ASN A 200 3.26 -13.85 -12.56
C ASN A 200 2.27 -13.28 -11.54
N ALA A 201 0.97 -13.27 -11.85
CA ALA A 201 -0.06 -12.85 -10.90
C ALA A 201 -0.12 -13.77 -9.67
N ALA A 202 -0.08 -15.09 -9.87
CA ALA A 202 -0.07 -16.06 -8.77
C ALA A 202 1.20 -15.94 -7.92
N GLU A 203 2.36 -15.74 -8.56
CA GLU A 203 3.63 -15.51 -7.88
C GLU A 203 3.59 -14.22 -7.06
N TRP A 204 3.16 -13.11 -7.67
CA TRP A 204 2.96 -11.83 -7.00
C TRP A 204 2.04 -11.96 -5.77
N GLN A 205 0.87 -12.59 -5.92
CA GLN A 205 -0.06 -12.83 -4.80
C GLN A 205 0.59 -13.61 -3.64
N SER A 206 1.47 -14.57 -3.95
CA SER A 206 2.15 -15.38 -2.93
C SER A 206 3.25 -14.61 -2.17
N GLN A 207 3.88 -13.63 -2.83
CA GLN A 207 4.94 -12.80 -2.27
C GLN A 207 4.38 -11.56 -1.55
N LEU A 208 3.18 -11.13 -1.92
CA LEU A 208 2.51 -9.96 -1.41
C LEU A 208 2.09 -10.12 0.06
N SER A 209 2.88 -9.54 0.94
CA SER A 209 2.73 -9.60 2.40
C SER A 209 2.82 -8.21 3.04
N ASN A 210 2.32 -8.07 4.28
CA ASN A 210 2.45 -6.82 5.06
C ASN A 210 3.91 -6.37 5.15
N HIS A 211 4.86 -7.30 5.26
CA HIS A 211 6.28 -6.97 5.32
C HIS A 211 6.81 -6.40 3.99
N ALA A 212 6.36 -6.94 2.85
CA ALA A 212 6.76 -6.43 1.54
C ALA A 212 6.23 -5.00 1.34
N VAL A 213 4.95 -4.76 1.68
CA VAL A 213 4.31 -3.44 1.61
C VAL A 213 4.98 -2.45 2.58
N GLN A 214 5.27 -2.88 3.81
CA GLN A 214 5.97 -2.05 4.79
C GLN A 214 7.35 -1.61 4.31
N ARG A 215 8.12 -2.53 3.73
CA ARG A 215 9.45 -2.21 3.19
C ARG A 215 9.35 -1.14 2.09
N LEU A 216 8.40 -1.28 1.17
CA LEU A 216 8.20 -0.28 0.11
C LEU A 216 7.79 1.09 0.68
N LEU A 217 6.93 1.12 1.70
CA LEU A 217 6.56 2.36 2.39
C LEU A 217 7.76 3.01 3.09
N GLU A 218 8.61 2.24 3.75
CA GLU A 218 9.84 2.73 4.38
C GLU A 218 10.86 3.27 3.35
N GLU A 219 10.96 2.63 2.18
CA GLU A 219 11.78 3.13 1.08
C GLU A 219 11.25 4.44 0.49
N MET A 220 9.92 4.55 0.35
CA MET A 220 9.27 5.74 -0.22
C MET A 220 9.17 6.90 0.77
N LEU A 221 9.12 6.60 2.08
CA LEU A 221 8.99 7.58 3.15
C LEU A 221 10.11 7.40 4.20
N PRO A 222 11.40 7.54 3.79
CA PRO A 222 12.55 7.19 4.62
C PRO A 222 12.69 8.08 5.87
N SER A 223 12.07 9.25 5.84
CA SER A 223 12.06 10.22 6.95
C SER A 223 11.09 9.83 8.07
N VAL A 224 10.19 8.87 7.84
CA VAL A 224 9.13 8.48 8.78
C VAL A 224 9.49 7.15 9.42
N ARG A 225 9.57 7.12 10.76
CA ARG A 225 9.72 5.86 11.50
C ARG A 225 8.34 5.27 11.78
N PHE A 226 7.96 4.30 10.98
CA PHE A 226 6.73 3.55 11.17
C PHE A 226 6.90 2.47 12.24
N GLU A 227 5.88 2.26 13.07
CA GLU A 227 5.79 1.01 13.81
C GLU A 227 5.65 -0.15 12.81
N PRO A 228 6.19 -1.35 13.04
CA PRO A 228 6.03 -2.46 12.10
C PRO A 228 4.55 -2.78 11.91
N LEU A 229 4.09 -3.00 10.67
CA LEU A 229 2.73 -3.50 10.46
C LEU A 229 2.53 -4.78 11.27
N PRO A 230 1.33 -4.98 11.86
CA PRO A 230 1.01 -6.23 12.50
C PRO A 230 1.20 -7.29 11.43
N SER A 231 2.28 -8.07 11.56
CA SER A 231 2.58 -9.13 10.62
C SER A 231 1.39 -10.07 10.71
N GLY A 232 0.56 -10.10 9.65
CA GLY A 232 -0.53 -11.05 9.52
C GLY A 232 0.02 -12.39 9.97
N SER A 233 -0.56 -12.92 11.03
CA SER A 233 -0.03 -14.00 11.84
C SER A 233 0.58 -15.09 10.97
N LYS A 234 1.91 -15.04 10.78
CA LYS A 234 2.65 -16.27 10.56
C LYS A 234 2.27 -17.13 11.74
N ARG A 235 1.62 -18.26 11.45
CA ARG A 235 1.30 -19.33 12.39
C ARG A 235 2.61 -19.83 13.02
N GLY A 236 3.18 -19.06 13.94
CA GLY A 236 4.03 -19.49 15.02
C GLY A 236 3.16 -19.44 16.27
N GLY A 237 3.02 -20.58 16.94
CA GLY A 237 2.03 -20.79 18.00
C GLY A 237 1.97 -19.66 19.05
N ARG A 238 0.78 -19.05 19.12
CA ARG A 238 0.22 -18.15 20.14
C ARG A 238 0.98 -18.10 21.50
N PRO A 239 1.67 -16.99 21.82
CA PRO A 239 2.13 -16.67 23.18
C PRO A 239 0.98 -16.35 24.14
N ARG A 240 -0.18 -15.89 23.63
CA ARG A 240 -1.30 -15.42 24.47
C ARG A 240 -1.76 -16.41 25.53
N LYS A 241 -1.82 -17.72 25.26
CA LYS A 241 -2.23 -18.71 26.27
C LYS A 241 -1.21 -18.86 27.40
N VAL A 242 0.09 -18.72 27.10
CA VAL A 242 1.15 -18.80 28.12
C VAL A 242 1.10 -17.54 28.99
N ASP A 243 0.92 -16.38 28.37
CA ASP A 243 0.89 -15.09 29.06
C ASP A 243 -0.41 -14.89 29.89
N GLU A 244 -1.56 -15.34 29.38
CA GLU A 244 -2.84 -15.37 30.09
C GLU A 244 -2.79 -16.34 31.29
N VAL A 245 -2.22 -17.54 31.10
CA VAL A 245 -2.02 -18.50 32.20
C VAL A 245 -1.03 -17.97 33.24
N ALA A 246 0.04 -17.27 32.82
CA ALA A 246 1.01 -16.65 33.72
C ALA A 246 0.41 -15.51 34.54
N SER A 247 -0.48 -14.72 33.94
CA SER A 247 -1.17 -13.63 34.63
C SER A 247 -2.20 -14.17 35.62
N ALA A 248 -3.03 -15.13 35.21
CA ALA A 248 -3.98 -15.79 36.11
C ALA A 248 -3.30 -16.52 37.28
N TYR A 249 -2.13 -17.15 37.05
CA TYR A 249 -1.36 -17.80 38.12
C TYR A 249 -0.90 -16.80 39.19
N ARG A 250 -0.47 -15.61 38.78
CA ARG A 250 -0.09 -14.51 39.70
C ARG A 250 -1.29 -13.91 40.41
N GLU A 251 -2.37 -13.61 39.67
CA GLU A 251 -3.59 -13.01 40.23
C GLU A 251 -4.26 -13.90 41.28
N LEU A 252 -4.24 -15.22 41.08
CA LEU A 252 -4.80 -16.19 42.02
C LEU A 252 -3.86 -16.53 43.19
N GLY A 253 -2.63 -16.02 43.20
CA GLY A 253 -1.63 -16.28 44.25
C GLY A 253 -1.36 -17.77 44.47
N LEU A 254 -1.36 -18.56 43.39
CA LEU A 254 -1.23 -20.01 43.51
C LEU A 254 0.24 -20.38 43.75
N SER A 255 0.52 -21.10 44.84
CA SER A 255 1.86 -21.65 45.10
C SER A 255 1.88 -23.16 44.91
N ALA A 256 2.95 -23.66 44.27
CA ALA A 256 3.20 -25.09 44.13
C ALA A 256 3.54 -25.78 45.47
N GLU A 257 3.76 -25.02 46.55
CA GLU A 257 4.03 -25.55 47.89
C GLU A 257 2.78 -26.06 48.60
N HIS A 258 1.58 -25.62 48.19
CA HIS A 258 0.33 -25.91 48.89
C HIS A 258 -0.73 -26.62 48.04
N LEU A 259 -0.53 -26.70 46.72
CA LEU A 259 -1.49 -27.29 45.79
C LEU A 259 -0.79 -28.24 44.82
N THR A 260 -1.45 -29.34 44.48
CA THR A 260 -0.95 -30.23 43.42
C THR A 260 -1.07 -29.57 42.05
N TRP A 261 -0.21 -29.96 41.11
CA TRP A 261 -0.24 -29.44 39.72
C TRP A 261 -1.61 -29.56 39.06
N LYS A 262 -2.34 -30.65 39.35
CA LYS A 262 -3.68 -30.89 38.82
C LYS A 262 -4.71 -29.91 39.39
N GLU A 263 -4.59 -29.55 40.66
CA GLU A 263 -5.47 -28.56 41.30
C GLU A 263 -5.20 -27.15 40.80
N ILE A 264 -3.93 -26.78 40.64
CA ILE A 264 -3.52 -25.50 40.04
C ILE A 264 -4.07 -25.41 38.61
N HIS A 265 -3.91 -26.46 37.83
CA HIS A 265 -4.40 -26.54 36.46
C HIS A 265 -5.92 -26.36 36.37
N ASN A 266 -6.70 -27.11 37.16
CA ASN A 266 -8.15 -26.99 37.19
C ASN A 266 -8.64 -25.60 37.64
N ARG A 267 -7.98 -24.98 38.63
CA ARG A 267 -8.35 -23.64 39.13
C ARG A 267 -8.10 -22.57 38.07
N LEU A 268 -7.02 -22.69 37.32
CA LEU A 268 -6.70 -21.77 36.23
C LEU A 268 -7.66 -21.92 35.04
N GLU A 269 -8.03 -23.15 34.67
CA GLU A 269 -9.05 -23.36 33.62
C GLU A 269 -10.41 -22.77 34.02
N ALA A 270 -10.80 -22.96 35.28
CA ALA A 270 -12.03 -22.39 35.83
C ALA A 270 -12.01 -20.85 35.83
N HIS A 271 -10.86 -20.24 36.12
CA HIS A 271 -10.71 -18.78 36.15
C HIS A 271 -10.64 -18.17 34.74
N LEU A 272 -9.94 -18.82 33.80
CA LEU A 272 -9.73 -18.33 32.44
C LEU A 272 -10.92 -18.61 31.50
N GLY A 273 -11.80 -19.55 31.86
CA GLY A 273 -12.95 -19.93 31.03
C GLY A 273 -12.58 -20.72 29.78
N PHE A 274 -11.34 -21.24 29.67
CA PHE A 274 -10.91 -22.10 28.59
C PHE A 274 -9.93 -23.18 29.06
N ALA A 275 -9.92 -24.31 28.35
CA ALA A 275 -9.00 -25.42 28.61
C ALA A 275 -7.61 -25.21 27.98
N PHE A 276 -6.58 -25.71 28.66
CA PHE A 276 -5.19 -25.71 28.20
C PHE A 276 -4.42 -26.95 28.71
N SER A 277 -3.27 -27.27 28.11
CA SER A 277 -2.53 -28.48 28.49
C SER A 277 -1.73 -28.28 29.78
N GLU A 278 -1.58 -29.33 30.60
CA GLU A 278 -0.68 -29.31 31.77
C GLU A 278 0.77 -29.00 31.37
N MET A 279 1.18 -29.37 30.15
CA MET A 279 2.49 -28.99 29.59
C MET A 279 2.66 -27.48 29.40
N THR A 280 1.58 -26.75 29.14
CA THR A 280 1.59 -25.28 29.08
C THR A 280 1.86 -24.71 30.47
N LEU A 281 1.19 -25.25 31.51
CA LEU A 281 1.39 -24.84 32.90
C LEU A 281 2.83 -25.05 33.37
N ARG A 282 3.40 -26.23 33.06
CA ARG A 282 4.80 -26.58 33.39
C ARG A 282 5.84 -25.73 32.66
N ARG A 283 5.47 -25.04 31.57
CA ARG A 283 6.34 -24.07 30.89
C ARG A 283 6.23 -22.67 31.48
N VAL A 284 5.09 -22.32 32.08
CA VAL A 284 4.81 -21.00 32.66
C VAL A 284 5.47 -20.84 34.02
N VAL A 285 5.23 -21.78 34.94
CA VAL A 285 5.66 -21.65 36.35
C VAL A 285 7.18 -21.50 36.51
N PRO A 286 8.04 -22.28 35.81
CA PRO A 286 9.50 -22.09 35.91
C PRO A 286 9.99 -20.76 35.31
N ARG A 287 9.24 -20.15 34.37
CA ARG A 287 9.59 -18.84 33.82
C ARG A 287 9.30 -17.71 34.81
N LEU A 288 8.22 -17.85 35.60
CA LEU A 288 7.86 -16.90 36.65
C LEU A 288 8.90 -16.92 37.79
N HIS A 289 9.29 -18.10 38.28
CA HIS A 289 10.35 -18.22 39.30
C HIS A 289 11.74 -17.75 38.84
N LYS A 290 12.03 -17.77 37.54
CA LYS A 290 13.29 -17.24 36.98
C LYS A 290 13.28 -15.73 36.79
N GLN A 291 12.12 -15.10 36.63
CA GLN A 291 12.00 -13.65 36.45
C GLN A 291 12.00 -12.89 37.78
N PHE A 292 11.65 -13.55 38.89
CA PHE A 292 11.65 -12.96 40.22
C PHE A 292 12.15 -13.99 41.25
N PRO A 293 13.48 -14.12 41.43
CA PRO A 293 14.03 -15.04 42.43
C PRO A 293 13.87 -14.55 43.88
N ASP A 294 13.58 -13.26 44.11
CA ASP A 294 13.64 -12.62 45.43
C ASP A 294 12.38 -11.78 45.78
N GLU A 295 11.19 -12.40 45.78
CA GLU A 295 10.01 -11.87 46.49
C GLU A 295 9.48 -12.83 47.58
N GLU A 296 10.36 -13.68 48.11
CA GLU A 296 10.14 -14.40 49.38
C GLU A 296 11.23 -14.00 50.39
N ALA A 297 10.94 -12.95 51.16
CA ALA A 297 11.54 -12.64 52.46
C ALA A 297 10.45 -12.07 53.38
#